data_AF-A0A7S2XT34-F1
#
_entry.id   AF-A0A7S2XT34-F1
#
_cell.length_a   1.000
_cell.length_b   1.000
_cell.length_c   1.000
_cell.angle_alpha   90.00
_cell.angle_beta   90.00
_cell.angle_gamma   90.00
#
_symmetry.space_group_name_H-M   'P 1'
#
loop_
_entity.id
_entity.type
_entity.pdbx_description
1 polymer ?
#
loop_
_entity_poly.entity_id
_entity_poly.type
_entity_poly.pdbx_seq_one_letter_code
_entity_poly.pdbx_strand_id
1 'polypeptide(L)'
;FHEFTDNIYTLSRFTRLSNQLYKKIERMKRRRNGILQNMLGVKCRKDASSDVDDSTRGSAVSRSSVWVDGDLLRRFFSCSDGLESCLLGTGPILRHKHLLCDHNKLHPRAFRRGKLLDRAAYDAYVSLLLSEREQILSDHADPTQTANIDELNTTNANDCIITPESNLFCQECASSYSTELKEKCNKLRLMIDLHDALETDANLDNETHVYALSKKSASSIKSSFSRMMKSTVQINAKPTTVDLPLSEESLYSGLDALSLDLNSVEAESSNSKGDHALNLDPIIELKDDKVNKTITCPHESSNVLCNKSLVRYVPYWVWKKLESLYPTAICHSRSAHSVKYSLDDIGCLQCQHANDKQAMFMRNVDEWAKQCYDRSGRLSNLYRRGLSGEKYHYPT
;
A
#
# COMPACT_ATOMS: atom_id res chain seq x y z
N PHE A 1 -14.38 3.96 56.78
CA PHE A 1 -15.11 2.80 56.21
C PHE A 1 -15.00 2.79 54.68
N HIS A 2 -15.33 3.89 53.98
CA HIS A 2 -15.14 4.00 52.52
C HIS A 2 -13.70 3.76 52.02
N GLU A 3 -12.68 4.33 52.69
CA GLU A 3 -11.27 4.07 52.30
C GLU A 3 -10.86 2.60 52.48
N PHE A 4 -11.46 1.89 53.44
CA PHE A 4 -11.15 0.48 53.67
C PHE A 4 -11.79 -0.42 52.60
N THR A 5 -13.02 -0.11 52.17
CA THR A 5 -13.69 -0.84 51.09
C THR A 5 -13.00 -0.62 49.73
N ASP A 6 -12.48 0.58 49.48
CA ASP A 6 -11.75 0.89 48.24
C ASP A 6 -10.41 0.15 48.18
N ASN A 7 -9.71 0.02 49.32
CA ASN A 7 -8.48 -0.75 49.40
C ASN A 7 -8.71 -2.26 49.16
N ILE A 8 -9.78 -2.83 49.71
CA ILE A 8 -10.15 -4.24 49.47
C ILE A 8 -10.48 -4.47 47.99
N TYR A 9 -11.25 -3.56 47.38
CA TYR A 9 -11.60 -3.67 45.97
C TYR A 9 -10.35 -3.57 45.07
N THR A 10 -9.43 -2.66 45.40
CA THR A 10 -8.17 -2.49 44.68
C THR A 10 -7.28 -3.73 44.79
N LEU A 11 -7.16 -4.31 45.99
CA LEU A 11 -6.38 -5.53 46.21
C LEU A 11 -6.99 -6.72 45.47
N SER A 12 -8.32 -6.90 45.54
CA SER A 12 -9.04 -7.95 44.81
C SER A 12 -8.84 -7.84 43.30
N ARG A 13 -8.93 -6.62 42.75
CA ARG A 13 -8.66 -6.34 41.34
C ARG A 13 -7.21 -6.67 40.97
N PHE A 14 -6.23 -6.30 41.81
CA PHE A 14 -4.82 -6.59 41.58
C PHE A 14 -4.53 -8.09 41.59
N THR A 15 -5.06 -8.85 42.56
CA THR A 15 -4.91 -10.30 42.62
C THR A 15 -5.53 -10.97 41.40
N ARG A 16 -6.71 -10.51 40.94
CA ARG A 16 -7.35 -11.03 39.73
C ARG A 16 -6.49 -10.79 38.49
N LEU A 17 -5.95 -9.58 38.31
CA LEU A 17 -5.08 -9.25 37.17
C LEU A 17 -3.76 -10.05 37.22
N SER A 18 -3.16 -10.18 38.39
CA SER A 18 -1.94 -10.98 38.58
C SER A 18 -2.17 -12.45 38.25
N ASN A 19 -3.29 -13.04 38.68
CA ASN A 19 -3.66 -14.42 38.34
C ASN A 19 -3.92 -14.60 36.85
N GLN A 20 -4.59 -13.65 36.19
CA GLN A 20 -4.80 -13.68 34.74
C GLN A 20 -3.47 -13.62 33.98
N LEU A 21 -2.55 -12.75 34.41
CA LEU A 21 -1.23 -12.63 33.81
C LEU A 21 -0.40 -13.90 34.01
N TYR A 22 -0.41 -14.49 35.21
CA TYR A 22 0.30 -15.73 35.51
C TYR A 22 -0.20 -16.90 34.64
N LYS A 23 -1.52 -17.09 34.57
CA LYS A 23 -2.14 -18.11 33.71
C LYS A 23 -1.73 -17.92 32.25
N LYS A 24 -1.75 -16.68 31.77
CA LYS A 24 -1.32 -16.33 30.41
C LYS A 24 0.14 -16.70 30.15
N ILE A 25 1.06 -16.38 31.07
CA ILE A 25 2.47 -16.75 30.97
C ILE A 25 2.65 -18.27 30.90
N GLU A 26 1.96 -19.01 31.76
CA GLU A 26 2.04 -20.49 31.76
C GLU A 26 1.44 -21.13 30.50
N ARG A 27 0.38 -20.55 29.90
CA ARG A 27 -0.11 -20.97 28.57
C ARG A 27 0.96 -20.77 27.50
N MET A 28 1.55 -19.57 27.42
CA MET A 28 2.61 -19.28 26.44
C MET A 28 3.81 -20.23 26.58
N LYS A 29 4.24 -20.54 27.81
CA LYS A 29 5.31 -21.52 28.06
C LYS A 29 4.93 -22.92 27.57
N ARG A 30 3.73 -23.40 27.88
CA ARG A 30 3.25 -24.72 27.44
C ARG A 30 3.16 -24.80 25.93
N ARG A 31 2.64 -23.77 25.27
CA ARG A 31 2.63 -23.66 23.80
C ARG A 31 4.02 -23.77 23.21
N ARG A 32 4.95 -22.96 23.71
CA ARG A 32 6.35 -22.95 23.27
C ARG A 32 7.00 -24.33 23.43
N ASN A 33 6.78 -24.98 24.57
CA ASN A 33 7.31 -26.32 24.82
C ASN A 33 6.68 -27.37 23.88
N GLY A 34 5.36 -27.31 23.69
CA GLY A 34 4.64 -28.19 22.75
C GLY A 34 5.10 -28.02 21.31
N ILE A 35 5.34 -26.78 20.88
CA ILE A 35 5.92 -26.48 19.57
C ILE A 35 7.30 -27.13 19.41
N LEU A 36 8.21 -26.89 20.37
CA LEU A 36 9.57 -27.41 20.31
C LEU A 36 9.60 -28.94 20.29
N GLN A 37 8.78 -29.57 21.14
CA GLN A 37 8.75 -31.02 21.30
C GLN A 37 8.04 -31.72 20.13
N ASN A 38 6.84 -31.24 19.77
CA ASN A 38 5.94 -31.99 18.90
C ASN A 38 6.00 -31.55 17.43
N MET A 39 6.33 -30.28 17.15
CA MET A 39 6.40 -29.78 15.76
C MET A 39 7.83 -29.73 15.22
N LEU A 40 8.79 -29.32 16.05
CA LEU A 40 10.19 -29.14 15.62
C LEU A 40 11.07 -30.36 15.92
N GLY A 41 10.54 -31.36 16.63
CA GLY A 41 11.28 -32.57 16.98
C GLY A 41 12.50 -32.30 17.85
N VAL A 42 12.57 -31.14 18.53
CA VAL A 42 13.64 -30.82 19.47
C VAL A 42 13.40 -31.67 20.70
N LYS A 43 13.94 -32.90 20.69
CA LYS A 43 13.99 -33.75 21.89
C LYS A 43 14.70 -32.95 22.98
N CYS A 44 13.96 -32.61 24.04
CA CYS A 44 14.53 -32.00 25.22
C CYS A 44 15.59 -32.98 25.75
N ARG A 45 16.87 -32.62 25.60
CA ARG A 45 18.07 -33.48 25.79
C ARG A 45 18.30 -33.99 27.23
N LYS A 46 17.25 -34.15 28.03
CA LYS A 46 17.41 -34.57 29.44
C LYS A 46 17.69 -36.07 29.61
N ASP A 47 17.36 -36.92 28.63
CA ASP A 47 17.60 -38.36 28.72
C ASP A 47 18.44 -38.85 27.53
N ALA A 48 19.72 -38.50 27.52
CA ALA A 48 20.69 -39.02 26.57
C ALA A 48 21.30 -40.34 27.09
N SER A 49 20.62 -41.46 26.84
CA SER A 49 21.19 -42.80 26.95
C SER A 49 20.33 -43.81 26.20
N SER A 50 20.52 -43.90 24.89
CA SER A 50 20.35 -45.15 24.13
C SER A 50 20.80 -44.91 22.69
N ASP A 51 21.93 -45.54 22.36
CA ASP A 51 22.36 -45.79 21.00
C ASP A 51 21.28 -46.61 20.30
N VAL A 52 20.62 -46.03 19.29
CA VAL A 52 19.71 -46.78 18.41
C VAL A 52 20.10 -46.50 16.97
N ASP A 53 20.47 -47.59 16.30
CA ASP A 53 21.02 -47.69 14.96
C ASP A 53 20.20 -46.96 13.88
N ASP A 54 20.92 -46.10 13.15
CA ASP A 54 20.47 -45.27 12.02
C ASP A 54 20.46 -46.08 10.70
N SER A 55 19.59 -47.10 10.60
CA SER A 55 19.59 -48.02 9.45
C SER A 55 18.29 -48.06 8.63
N THR A 56 17.34 -47.15 8.83
CA THR A 56 16.06 -47.16 8.08
C THR A 56 15.82 -45.88 7.29
N ARG A 57 16.81 -45.47 6.48
CA ARG A 57 16.65 -44.47 5.41
C ARG A 57 16.40 -45.20 4.09
N GLY A 58 15.16 -45.24 3.62
CA GLY A 58 14.91 -45.76 2.27
C GLY A 58 13.46 -45.91 1.79
N SER A 59 12.45 -45.80 2.66
CA SER A 59 11.07 -45.80 2.16
C SER A 59 10.63 -44.37 1.89
N ALA A 60 10.39 -44.06 0.62
CA ALA A 60 9.69 -42.87 0.17
C ALA A 60 8.23 -42.92 0.67
N VAL A 61 8.04 -42.78 1.98
CA VAL A 61 6.74 -42.53 2.58
C VAL A 61 6.27 -41.24 1.93
N SER A 62 5.26 -41.33 1.07
CA SER A 62 4.57 -40.18 0.52
C SER A 62 4.11 -39.33 1.71
N ARG A 63 4.90 -38.30 2.04
CA ARG A 63 4.64 -37.44 3.18
C ARG A 63 3.45 -36.59 2.80
N SER A 64 2.27 -37.04 3.21
CA SER A 64 1.07 -36.20 3.12
C SER A 64 1.40 -34.89 3.83
N SER A 65 1.27 -33.79 3.10
CA SER A 65 1.48 -32.46 3.64
C SER A 65 0.16 -31.72 3.63
N VAL A 66 -0.01 -30.82 4.59
CA VAL A 66 -1.23 -30.05 4.77
C VAL A 66 -0.87 -28.57 4.72
N TRP A 67 -1.55 -27.83 3.86
CA TRP A 67 -1.39 -26.39 3.78
C TRP A 67 -2.15 -25.73 4.93
N VAL A 68 -1.51 -24.76 5.56
CA VAL A 68 -2.05 -24.00 6.69
C VAL A 68 -1.89 -22.52 6.44
N ASP A 69 -2.88 -21.72 6.83
CA ASP A 69 -2.80 -20.27 6.78
C ASP A 69 -1.62 -19.75 7.63
N GLY A 70 -0.75 -18.97 7.00
CA GLY A 70 0.48 -18.51 7.62
C GLY A 70 0.25 -17.36 8.59
N ASP A 71 -0.84 -16.60 8.48
CA ASP A 71 -1.15 -15.54 9.44
C ASP A 71 -1.46 -16.13 10.82
N LEU A 72 -2.36 -17.11 10.87
CA LEU A 72 -2.68 -17.82 12.11
C LEU A 72 -1.47 -18.63 12.62
N LEU A 73 -0.72 -19.26 11.72
CA LEU A 73 0.49 -20.00 12.07
C LEU A 73 1.55 -19.07 12.70
N ARG A 74 1.80 -17.89 12.13
CA ARG A 74 2.72 -16.88 12.69
C ARG A 74 2.26 -16.41 14.06
N ARG A 75 0.97 -16.09 14.24
CA ARG A 75 0.42 -15.72 15.56
C ARG A 75 0.64 -16.82 16.58
N PHE A 76 0.41 -18.08 16.19
CA PHE A 76 0.65 -19.23 17.05
C PHE A 76 2.12 -19.36 17.48
N PHE A 77 3.06 -19.30 16.53
CA PHE A 77 4.50 -19.40 16.82
C PHE A 77 5.06 -18.19 17.58
N SER A 78 4.55 -16.99 17.33
CA SER A 78 5.02 -15.77 17.99
C SER A 78 4.84 -15.80 19.51
N CYS A 79 3.97 -16.68 20.02
CA CYS A 79 3.57 -16.71 21.42
C CYS A 79 3.18 -15.33 21.94
N SER A 80 2.64 -14.47 21.07
CA SER A 80 2.24 -13.10 21.39
C SER A 80 0.73 -13.01 21.59
N ASP A 81 0.30 -11.84 22.09
CA ASP A 81 -1.10 -11.54 22.39
C ASP A 81 -1.95 -11.51 21.13
N GLY A 82 -3.17 -12.07 21.21
CA GLY A 82 -4.19 -11.94 20.16
C GLY A 82 -4.63 -13.26 19.54
N LEU A 83 -3.93 -14.37 19.80
CA LEU A 83 -4.42 -15.70 19.42
C LEU A 83 -5.75 -16.02 20.11
N GLU A 84 -5.96 -15.54 21.34
CA GLU A 84 -7.18 -15.78 22.12
C GLU A 84 -8.43 -15.31 21.38
N SER A 85 -8.35 -14.18 20.68
CA SER A 85 -9.48 -13.66 19.89
C SER A 85 -9.90 -14.61 18.77
N CYS A 86 -8.96 -15.35 18.19
CA CYS A 86 -9.24 -16.36 17.16
C CYS A 86 -9.84 -17.63 17.78
N LEU A 87 -9.40 -18.02 18.99
CA LEU A 87 -9.79 -19.26 19.66
C LEU A 87 -11.14 -19.16 20.38
N LEU A 88 -11.54 -17.96 20.83
CA LEU A 88 -12.82 -17.72 21.51
C LEU A 88 -14.05 -17.83 20.59
N GLY A 89 -13.87 -17.86 19.27
CA GLY A 89 -14.99 -18.02 18.34
C GLY A 89 -15.69 -19.38 18.52
N THR A 90 -16.98 -19.46 18.22
CA THR A 90 -17.76 -20.73 18.27
C THR A 90 -17.50 -21.66 17.08
N GLY A 91 -16.99 -21.12 15.97
CA GLY A 91 -16.67 -21.88 14.77
C GLY A 91 -15.33 -22.62 14.81
N PRO A 92 -14.93 -23.25 13.69
CA PRO A 92 -13.63 -23.88 13.56
C PRO A 92 -12.50 -22.87 13.73
N ILE A 93 -11.38 -23.35 14.28
CA ILE A 93 -10.18 -22.56 14.56
C ILE A 93 -9.47 -22.26 13.23
N LEU A 94 -9.18 -23.29 12.45
CA LEU A 94 -8.62 -23.18 11.11
C LEU A 94 -9.78 -23.02 10.13
N ARG A 95 -10.02 -21.79 9.70
CA ARG A 95 -11.06 -21.45 8.74
C ARG A 95 -10.46 -21.43 7.35
N HIS A 96 -10.19 -22.58 6.73
CA HIS A 96 -9.61 -22.62 5.40
C HIS A 96 -10.65 -22.52 4.28
N LYS A 97 -11.93 -22.81 4.55
CA LYS A 97 -12.97 -22.84 3.51
C LYS A 97 -13.15 -21.50 2.81
N HIS A 98 -13.04 -20.38 3.54
CA HIS A 98 -13.18 -19.04 2.98
C HIS A 98 -11.98 -18.60 2.11
N LEU A 99 -10.88 -19.37 2.11
CA LEU A 99 -9.70 -19.13 1.28
C LEU A 99 -9.77 -19.85 -0.07
N LEU A 100 -10.75 -20.75 -0.22
CA LEU A 100 -11.03 -21.43 -1.48
C LEU A 100 -11.74 -20.45 -2.42
N CYS A 101 -11.35 -20.46 -3.69
CA CYS A 101 -12.09 -19.79 -4.74
C CYS A 101 -13.37 -20.57 -5.10
N ASP A 102 -14.17 -20.02 -6.01
CA ASP A 102 -15.42 -20.63 -6.48
C ASP A 102 -15.22 -22.01 -7.12
N HIS A 103 -14.00 -22.32 -7.59
CA HIS A 103 -13.60 -23.64 -8.09
C HIS A 103 -13.29 -24.65 -6.98
N ASN A 104 -13.55 -24.29 -5.72
CA ASN A 104 -13.25 -25.10 -4.53
C ASN A 104 -11.77 -25.49 -4.41
N LYS A 105 -10.89 -24.59 -4.86
CA LYS A 105 -9.42 -24.71 -4.80
C LYS A 105 -8.86 -23.49 -4.10
N LEU A 106 -7.71 -23.62 -3.45
CA LEU A 106 -7.07 -22.50 -2.76
C LEU A 106 -6.67 -21.42 -3.76
N HIS A 107 -7.11 -20.19 -3.48
CA HIS A 107 -6.82 -19.07 -4.37
C HIS A 107 -5.30 -18.75 -4.35
N PRO A 108 -4.64 -18.43 -5.48
CA PRO A 108 -3.20 -18.17 -5.53
C PRO A 108 -2.72 -17.08 -4.56
N ARG A 109 -3.55 -16.03 -4.35
CA ARG A 109 -3.27 -14.97 -3.37
C ARG A 109 -3.24 -15.50 -1.93
N ALA A 110 -4.09 -16.47 -1.60
CA ALA A 110 -4.10 -17.12 -0.29
C ALA A 110 -2.95 -18.12 -0.16
N PHE A 111 -2.73 -18.95 -1.19
CA PHE A 111 -1.65 -19.95 -1.25
C PHE A 111 -0.28 -19.38 -0.83
N ARG A 112 0.09 -18.21 -1.38
CA ARG A 112 1.35 -17.49 -1.09
C ARG A 112 1.52 -17.07 0.37
N ARG A 113 0.45 -16.99 1.15
CA ARG A 113 0.50 -16.52 2.54
C ARG A 113 0.66 -17.65 3.55
N GLY A 114 0.45 -18.90 3.13
CA GLY A 114 0.50 -20.06 4.00
C GLY A 114 1.77 -20.88 3.90
N LYS A 115 1.73 -22.06 4.51
CA LYS A 115 2.85 -22.99 4.54
C LYS A 115 2.35 -24.43 4.50
N LEU A 116 3.07 -25.28 3.76
CA LEU A 116 2.89 -26.73 3.83
C LEU A 116 3.59 -27.28 5.07
N LEU A 117 2.83 -27.95 5.92
CA LEU A 117 3.35 -28.69 7.07
C LEU A 117 3.30 -30.18 6.77
N ASP A 118 4.30 -30.92 7.23
CA ASP A 118 4.23 -32.38 7.28
C ASP A 118 3.04 -32.81 8.15
N ARG A 119 2.38 -33.93 7.80
CA ARG A 119 1.17 -34.38 8.51
C ARG A 119 1.35 -34.49 10.02
N ALA A 120 2.47 -35.04 10.48
CA ALA A 120 2.77 -35.15 11.91
C ALA A 120 2.86 -33.78 12.60
N ALA A 121 3.52 -32.80 11.96
CA ALA A 121 3.62 -31.44 12.48
C ALA A 121 2.26 -30.73 12.47
N TYR A 122 1.43 -30.99 11.45
CA TYR A 122 0.06 -30.48 11.37
C TYR A 122 -0.84 -31.06 12.46
N ASP A 123 -0.82 -32.37 12.69
CA ASP A 123 -1.63 -33.00 13.73
C ASP A 123 -1.21 -32.50 15.13
N ALA A 124 0.11 -32.30 15.35
CA ALA A 124 0.63 -31.66 16.56
C ALA A 124 0.16 -30.21 16.71
N TYR A 125 0.18 -29.43 15.62
CA TYR A 125 -0.31 -28.05 15.58
C TYR A 125 -1.79 -27.96 15.96
N VAL A 126 -2.63 -28.80 15.35
CA VAL A 126 -4.08 -28.86 15.63
C VAL A 126 -4.34 -29.26 17.09
N SER A 127 -3.64 -30.28 17.60
CA SER A 127 -3.77 -30.73 18.98
C SER A 127 -3.45 -29.61 19.99
N LEU A 128 -2.37 -28.87 19.75
CA LEU A 128 -2.00 -27.73 20.59
C LEU A 128 -3.03 -26.61 20.53
N LEU A 129 -3.57 -26.29 19.35
CA LEU A 129 -4.62 -25.27 19.21
C LEU A 129 -5.90 -25.63 19.96
N LEU A 130 -6.33 -26.89 19.88
CA LEU A 130 -7.51 -27.38 20.60
C LEU A 130 -7.29 -27.29 22.12
N SER A 131 -6.13 -27.74 22.61
CA SER A 131 -5.79 -27.66 24.03
C SER A 131 -5.73 -26.20 24.53
N GLU A 132 -5.22 -25.27 23.71
CA GLU A 132 -5.24 -23.84 24.03
C GLU A 132 -6.66 -23.29 24.11
N ARG A 133 -7.52 -23.65 23.15
CA ARG A 133 -8.93 -23.22 23.15
C ARG A 133 -9.67 -23.72 24.39
N GLU A 134 -9.52 -25.00 24.73
CA GLU A 134 -10.14 -25.59 25.92
C GLU A 134 -9.75 -24.86 27.20
N GLN A 135 -8.47 -24.52 27.34
CA GLN A 135 -7.98 -23.78 28.51
C GLN A 135 -8.49 -22.34 28.56
N ILE A 136 -8.51 -21.65 27.41
CA ILE A 136 -9.07 -20.30 27.32
C ILE A 136 -10.55 -20.34 27.70
N LEU A 137 -11.33 -21.28 27.18
CA LEU A 137 -12.74 -21.44 27.54
C LEU A 137 -12.90 -21.76 29.02
N SER A 138 -12.07 -22.63 29.59
CA SER A 138 -12.09 -22.96 31.02
C SER A 138 -11.73 -21.75 31.91
N ASP A 139 -10.81 -20.89 31.46
CA ASP A 139 -10.45 -19.66 32.15
C ASP A 139 -11.56 -18.60 32.11
N HIS A 140 -12.42 -18.64 31.10
CA HIS A 140 -13.54 -17.72 30.89
C HIS A 140 -14.90 -18.26 31.34
N ALA A 141 -15.01 -19.58 31.58
CA ALA A 141 -16.25 -20.21 31.97
C ALA A 141 -16.70 -19.70 33.34
N ASP A 142 -17.86 -19.02 33.35
CA ASP A 142 -18.63 -18.81 34.57
C ASP A 142 -19.15 -20.20 35.01
N PRO A 143 -18.99 -20.63 36.27
CA PRO A 143 -19.41 -21.97 36.74
C PRO A 143 -20.87 -22.33 36.44
N THR A 144 -21.71 -21.36 36.08
CA THR A 144 -23.12 -21.52 35.72
C THR A 144 -23.36 -21.85 34.24
N GLN A 145 -22.36 -21.77 33.35
CA GLN A 145 -22.50 -21.97 31.88
C GLN A 145 -21.83 -23.25 31.34
N THR A 146 -21.45 -24.17 32.21
CA THR A 146 -20.68 -25.39 31.87
C THR A 146 -21.37 -26.32 30.86
N ALA A 147 -22.71 -26.31 30.76
CA ALA A 147 -23.44 -27.21 29.87
C ALA A 147 -23.23 -26.94 28.35
N ASN A 148 -22.76 -25.76 27.94
CA ASN A 148 -22.51 -25.42 26.52
C ASN A 148 -21.07 -25.68 26.06
N ILE A 149 -20.16 -26.07 26.96
CA ILE A 149 -18.72 -26.21 26.63
C ILE A 149 -18.48 -27.51 25.85
N ASP A 150 -19.19 -28.58 26.18
CA ASP A 150 -19.01 -29.88 25.51
C ASP A 150 -19.43 -29.84 24.02
N GLU A 151 -20.48 -29.09 23.69
CA GLU A 151 -20.91 -28.92 22.30
C GLU A 151 -19.87 -28.12 21.49
N LEU A 152 -19.26 -27.09 22.09
CA LEU A 152 -18.14 -26.37 21.48
C LEU A 152 -16.89 -27.25 21.29
N ASN A 153 -16.59 -28.15 22.23
CA ASN A 153 -15.43 -29.03 22.17
C ASN A 153 -15.54 -30.11 21.09
N THR A 154 -16.76 -30.45 20.65
CA THR A 154 -16.97 -31.36 19.51
C THR A 154 -16.81 -30.70 18.14
N THR A 155 -16.65 -29.38 18.07
CA THR A 155 -16.41 -28.70 16.78
C THR A 155 -15.04 -29.07 16.22
N ASN A 156 -15.01 -29.61 15.00
CA ASN A 156 -13.79 -29.89 14.25
C ASN A 156 -12.86 -28.67 14.29
N ALA A 157 -11.56 -28.90 14.55
CA ALA A 157 -10.56 -27.84 14.53
C ALA A 157 -10.52 -27.07 13.20
N ASN A 158 -10.93 -27.73 12.12
CA ASN A 158 -10.85 -27.25 10.74
C ASN A 158 -12.21 -27.36 10.06
N ASP A 159 -12.55 -26.37 9.23
CA ASP A 159 -13.67 -26.48 8.29
C ASP A 159 -13.30 -27.25 7.01
N CYS A 160 -12.03 -27.23 6.63
CA CYS A 160 -11.47 -27.84 5.43
C CYS A 160 -9.98 -28.16 5.61
N ILE A 161 -9.54 -29.28 5.07
CA ILE A 161 -8.13 -29.67 4.99
C ILE A 161 -7.69 -29.49 3.54
N ILE A 162 -6.62 -28.72 3.34
CA ILE A 162 -6.04 -28.46 2.02
C ILE A 162 -4.75 -29.26 1.92
N THR A 163 -4.65 -30.14 0.93
CA THR A 163 -3.46 -30.98 0.68
C THR A 163 -2.99 -30.82 -0.77
N PRO A 164 -1.74 -31.14 -1.12
CA PRO A 164 -1.28 -31.11 -2.51
C PRO A 164 -2.17 -31.91 -3.47
N GLU A 165 -2.71 -33.04 -3.00
CA GLU A 165 -3.62 -33.89 -3.76
C GLU A 165 -5.03 -33.30 -3.84
N SER A 166 -5.42 -32.45 -2.89
CA SER A 166 -6.76 -31.91 -2.76
C SER A 166 -6.78 -30.43 -2.43
N ASN A 167 -7.27 -29.65 -3.39
CA ASN A 167 -7.62 -28.23 -3.21
C ASN A 167 -6.45 -27.26 -3.05
N LEU A 168 -5.19 -27.66 -3.24
CA LEU A 168 -4.05 -26.76 -3.10
C LEU A 168 -3.93 -25.71 -4.21
N PHE A 169 -4.29 -26.05 -5.44
CA PHE A 169 -3.98 -25.22 -6.59
C PHE A 169 -5.17 -25.10 -7.55
N CYS A 170 -5.46 -23.86 -7.95
CA CYS A 170 -6.45 -23.53 -8.96
C CYS A 170 -5.77 -23.05 -10.23
N GLN A 171 -5.79 -23.85 -11.31
CA GLN A 171 -5.16 -23.47 -12.58
C GLN A 171 -5.77 -22.20 -13.18
N GLU A 172 -7.10 -22.05 -13.12
CA GLU A 172 -7.81 -20.89 -13.70
C GLU A 172 -7.52 -19.59 -12.95
N CYS A 173 -7.61 -19.61 -11.62
CA CYS A 173 -7.24 -18.43 -10.84
C CYS A 173 -5.73 -18.13 -10.95
N ALA A 174 -4.88 -19.17 -11.07
CA ALA A 174 -3.44 -18.99 -11.22
C ALA A 174 -3.07 -18.34 -12.55
N SER A 175 -3.72 -18.70 -13.65
CA SER A 175 -3.47 -18.07 -14.95
C SER A 175 -3.91 -16.60 -14.94
N SER A 176 -5.11 -16.31 -14.44
CA SER A 176 -5.60 -14.94 -14.28
C SER A 176 -4.67 -14.10 -13.40
N TYR A 177 -4.27 -14.64 -12.25
CA TYR A 177 -3.37 -13.96 -11.32
C TYR A 177 -1.96 -13.75 -11.90
N SER A 178 -1.44 -14.70 -12.67
CA SER A 178 -0.16 -14.57 -13.36
C SER A 178 -0.17 -13.44 -14.39
N THR A 179 -1.25 -13.35 -15.20
CA THR A 179 -1.43 -12.23 -16.14
C THR A 179 -1.51 -10.89 -15.42
N GLU A 180 -2.31 -10.81 -14.34
CA GLU A 180 -2.43 -9.61 -13.50
C GLU A 180 -1.06 -9.20 -12.92
N LEU A 181 -0.29 -10.16 -12.38
CA LEU A 181 1.02 -9.92 -11.81
C LEU A 181 2.02 -9.46 -12.87
N LYS A 182 2.00 -10.06 -14.06
CA LYS A 182 2.83 -9.65 -15.20
C LYS A 182 2.53 -8.21 -15.61
N GLU A 183 1.25 -7.83 -15.66
CA GLU A 183 0.86 -6.44 -15.95
C GLU A 183 1.38 -5.48 -14.88
N LYS A 184 1.23 -5.82 -13.59
CA LYS A 184 1.76 -5.01 -12.47
C LYS A 184 3.28 -4.89 -12.51
N CYS A 185 4.00 -5.98 -12.77
CA CYS A 185 5.46 -5.97 -12.93
C CYS A 185 5.89 -5.10 -14.12
N ASN A 186 5.16 -5.18 -15.25
CA ASN A 186 5.42 -4.33 -16.40
C ASN A 186 5.20 -2.85 -16.08
N LYS A 187 4.13 -2.48 -15.37
CA LYS A 187 3.89 -1.10 -14.91
C LYS A 187 5.00 -0.62 -13.99
N LEU A 188 5.42 -1.44 -13.02
CA LEU A 188 6.52 -1.12 -12.12
C LEU A 188 7.84 -0.90 -12.88
N ARG A 189 8.16 -1.79 -13.83
CA ARG A 189 9.35 -1.65 -14.70
C ARG A 189 9.29 -0.35 -15.51
N LEU A 190 8.14 -0.04 -16.12
CA LEU A 190 7.94 1.22 -16.84
C LEU A 190 8.11 2.45 -15.94
N MET A 191 7.67 2.37 -14.68
CA MET A 191 7.86 3.45 -13.71
C MET A 191 9.32 3.64 -13.31
N ILE A 192 10.07 2.55 -13.09
CA ILE A 192 11.51 2.59 -12.82
C ILE A 192 12.24 3.24 -14.00
N ASP A 193 12.01 2.72 -15.21
CA ASP A 193 12.60 3.27 -16.43
C ASP A 193 12.28 4.75 -16.63
N LEU A 194 11.04 5.16 -16.34
CA LEU A 194 10.60 6.54 -16.45
C LEU A 194 11.25 7.41 -15.39
N HIS A 195 11.38 6.92 -14.16
CA HIS A 195 12.06 7.64 -13.08
C HIS A 195 13.51 7.95 -13.47
N ASP A 196 14.25 6.94 -13.93
CA ASP A 196 15.66 7.07 -14.33
C ASP A 196 15.82 8.01 -15.53
N ALA A 197 14.90 7.94 -16.49
CA ALA A 197 14.85 8.84 -17.63
C ALA A 197 14.52 10.30 -17.25
N LEU A 198 13.75 10.51 -16.18
CA LEU A 198 13.45 11.84 -15.65
C LEU A 198 14.55 12.35 -14.71
N GLU A 199 15.45 11.51 -14.22
CA GLU A 199 16.65 11.95 -13.49
C GLU A 199 17.76 12.36 -14.43
N THR A 200 17.99 11.57 -15.47
CA THR A 200 19.00 11.86 -16.47
C THR A 200 18.54 13.00 -17.37
N ASP A 201 19.33 14.07 -17.51
CA ASP A 201 19.07 15.07 -18.54
C ASP A 201 19.26 14.42 -19.91
N ALA A 202 18.15 14.04 -20.54
CA ALA A 202 18.15 13.36 -21.82
C ALA A 202 18.88 14.23 -22.86
N ASN A 203 19.86 13.64 -23.54
CA ASN A 203 20.46 14.30 -24.69
C ASN A 203 19.43 14.37 -25.82
N LEU A 204 19.00 15.59 -26.16
CA LEU A 204 17.97 15.85 -27.17
C LEU A 204 18.57 16.11 -28.57
N ASP A 205 19.89 16.06 -28.74
CA ASP A 205 20.55 16.49 -29.98
C ASP A 205 20.22 15.63 -31.20
N ASN A 206 19.79 14.37 -30.99
CA ASN A 206 19.47 13.42 -32.06
C ASN A 206 17.97 13.30 -32.36
N GLU A 207 17.11 13.99 -31.61
CA GLU A 207 15.66 13.86 -31.75
C GLU A 207 15.12 14.85 -32.79
N THR A 208 14.24 14.40 -33.69
CA THR A 208 13.54 15.30 -34.62
C THR A 208 12.43 16.07 -33.92
N HIS A 209 11.78 15.42 -32.95
CA HIS A 209 10.68 15.95 -32.16
C HIS A 209 10.94 15.70 -30.67
N VAL A 210 10.62 16.71 -29.86
CA VAL A 210 10.69 16.64 -28.41
C VAL A 210 9.31 16.91 -27.82
N TYR A 211 9.06 16.33 -26.66
CA TYR A 211 7.75 16.37 -26.00
C TYR A 211 7.85 17.19 -24.73
N ALA A 212 6.94 18.13 -24.55
CA ALA A 212 6.90 18.96 -23.36
C ALA A 212 6.25 18.20 -22.20
N LEU A 213 6.96 18.18 -21.07
CA LEU A 213 6.50 17.67 -19.79
C LEU A 213 6.55 18.80 -18.77
N SER A 214 5.44 19.06 -18.08
CA SER A 214 5.46 20.05 -17.01
C SER A 214 6.40 19.60 -15.89
N LYS A 215 7.25 20.50 -15.39
CA LYS A 215 8.16 20.16 -14.28
C LYS A 215 7.38 19.72 -13.04
N LYS A 216 6.19 20.29 -12.81
CA LYS A 216 5.29 19.86 -11.73
C LYS A 216 4.83 18.41 -11.89
N SER A 217 4.46 18.00 -13.11
CA SER A 217 4.10 16.61 -13.42
C SER A 217 5.30 15.69 -13.22
N ALA A 218 6.49 16.06 -13.74
CA ALA A 218 7.71 15.29 -13.55
C ALA A 218 8.04 15.09 -12.06
N SER A 219 7.99 16.16 -11.24
CA SER A 219 8.19 16.07 -9.79
C SER A 219 7.12 15.21 -9.11
N SER A 220 5.84 15.34 -9.48
CA SER A 220 4.75 14.52 -8.93
C SER A 220 4.95 13.03 -9.21
N ILE A 221 5.36 12.69 -10.43
CA ILE A 221 5.66 11.31 -10.85
C ILE A 221 6.83 10.77 -10.00
N LYS A 222 7.93 11.52 -9.87
CA LYS A 222 9.07 11.13 -9.03
C LYS A 222 8.66 10.91 -7.58
N SER A 223 7.94 11.85 -6.99
CA SER A 223 7.46 11.73 -5.60
C SER A 223 6.51 10.54 -5.41
N SER A 224 5.69 10.23 -6.41
CA SER A 224 4.80 9.07 -6.36
C SER A 224 5.58 7.76 -6.45
N PHE A 225 6.58 7.68 -7.33
CA PHE A 225 7.50 6.55 -7.41
C PHE A 225 8.29 6.36 -6.10
N SER A 226 8.86 7.42 -5.52
CA SER A 226 9.59 7.31 -4.25
C SER A 226 8.70 6.83 -3.09
N ARG A 227 7.43 7.27 -3.05
CA ARG A 227 6.46 6.78 -2.06
C ARG A 227 6.18 5.29 -2.26
N MET A 228 5.91 4.89 -3.50
CA MET A 228 5.68 3.50 -3.88
C MET A 228 6.87 2.60 -3.47
N MET A 229 8.10 2.98 -3.82
CA MET A 229 9.30 2.23 -3.46
C MET A 229 9.52 2.14 -1.95
N LYS A 230 9.29 3.24 -1.21
CA LYS A 230 9.37 3.22 0.27
C LYS A 230 8.36 2.25 0.88
N SER A 231 7.13 2.23 0.38
CA SER A 231 6.11 1.27 0.83
C SER A 231 6.52 -0.17 0.56
N THR A 232 7.07 -0.46 -0.63
CA THR A 232 7.54 -1.81 -0.98
C THR A 232 8.73 -2.25 -0.12
N VAL A 233 9.69 -1.35 0.15
CA VAL A 233 10.86 -1.65 1.00
C VAL A 233 10.45 -1.83 2.47
N GLN A 234 9.50 -1.05 2.98
CA GLN A 234 8.99 -1.20 4.36
C GLN A 234 8.29 -2.54 4.58
N ILE A 235 7.62 -3.09 3.56
CA ILE A 235 7.04 -4.45 3.62
C ILE A 235 8.13 -5.51 3.77
N ASN A 236 9.32 -5.26 3.22
CA ASN A 236 10.45 -6.20 3.20
C ASN A 236 11.57 -5.81 4.18
N ALA A 237 11.33 -4.88 5.12
CA ALA A 237 12.36 -4.32 5.99
C ALA A 237 12.74 -5.25 7.16
N LYS A 238 13.25 -6.43 6.82
CA LYS A 238 14.60 -6.80 7.25
C LYS A 238 15.39 -7.15 5.97
N PRO A 239 16.29 -6.27 5.51
CA PRO A 239 17.07 -6.56 4.32
C PRO A 239 18.10 -7.64 4.66
N THR A 240 17.87 -8.86 4.18
CA THR A 240 19.00 -9.73 3.85
C THR A 240 19.63 -9.10 2.61
N THR A 241 20.83 -8.53 2.76
CA THR A 241 21.65 -8.05 1.66
C THR A 241 22.03 -9.24 0.79
N VAL A 242 21.22 -9.51 -0.23
CA VAL A 242 21.58 -10.44 -1.30
C VAL A 242 21.53 -9.63 -2.58
N ASP A 243 22.72 -9.33 -3.09
CA ASP A 243 22.91 -8.85 -4.47
C ASP A 243 22.48 -9.98 -5.41
N LEU A 244 21.17 -10.06 -5.69
CA LEU A 244 20.61 -11.01 -6.63
C LEU A 244 20.59 -10.35 -8.02
N PRO A 245 21.29 -10.92 -9.02
CA PRO A 245 21.14 -10.50 -10.40
C PRO A 245 19.67 -10.73 -10.82
N LEU A 246 19.02 -9.67 -11.28
CA LEU A 246 17.67 -9.68 -11.82
C LEU A 246 17.64 -10.43 -13.17
N SER A 247 17.68 -11.76 -13.15
CA SER A 247 17.30 -12.55 -14.32
C SER A 247 15.77 -12.69 -14.39
N GLU A 248 15.19 -12.65 -15.60
CA GLU A 248 13.74 -12.74 -15.81
C GLU A 248 13.12 -14.03 -15.24
N GLU A 249 13.92 -15.08 -15.03
CA GLU A 249 13.48 -16.36 -14.47
C GLU A 249 13.37 -16.37 -12.93
N SER A 250 14.11 -15.52 -12.21
CA SER A 250 14.04 -15.46 -10.74
C SER A 250 12.86 -14.64 -10.21
N LEU A 251 12.36 -13.70 -11.02
CA LEU A 251 11.17 -12.89 -10.73
C LEU A 251 9.88 -13.72 -10.63
N TYR A 252 9.87 -14.92 -11.21
CA TYR A 252 8.72 -15.84 -11.16
C TYR A 252 8.90 -17.01 -10.19
N SER A 253 10.12 -17.28 -9.69
CA SER A 253 10.41 -18.43 -8.81
C SER A 253 10.69 -18.07 -7.33
N GLY A 254 10.84 -16.78 -6.99
CA GLY A 254 11.43 -16.35 -5.70
C GLY A 254 10.51 -15.72 -4.65
N LEU A 255 9.32 -16.26 -4.38
CA LEU A 255 8.48 -15.83 -3.23
C LEU A 255 8.20 -16.96 -2.24
N ASP A 256 9.14 -17.90 -2.11
CA ASP A 256 9.05 -19.06 -1.20
C ASP A 256 9.93 -18.93 0.05
N ALA A 257 10.42 -17.71 0.36
CA ALA A 257 11.20 -17.44 1.55
C ALA A 257 10.37 -16.66 2.59
N LEU A 258 9.40 -17.32 3.22
CA LEU A 258 9.04 -16.95 4.59
C LEU A 258 10.24 -17.29 5.47
N SER A 259 11.17 -16.33 5.61
CA SER A 259 12.15 -16.36 6.69
C SER A 259 11.35 -16.32 7.99
N LEU A 260 11.26 -17.47 8.66
CA LEU A 260 10.77 -17.58 10.04
C LEU A 260 11.84 -17.03 11.00
N ASP A 261 12.35 -15.82 10.73
CA ASP A 261 13.20 -15.11 11.68
C ASP A 261 12.32 -14.56 12.80
N LEU A 262 12.10 -15.44 13.77
CA LEU A 262 11.68 -15.14 15.14
C LEU A 262 12.66 -14.14 15.75
N ASN A 263 12.55 -12.85 15.43
CA ASN A 263 13.16 -11.73 16.17
C ASN A 263 12.62 -10.38 15.66
N SER A 264 11.34 -10.10 15.87
CA SER A 264 10.83 -8.73 15.88
C SER A 264 9.66 -8.66 16.85
N VAL A 265 9.99 -8.72 18.13
CA VAL A 265 9.09 -8.32 19.21
C VAL A 265 9.80 -7.23 19.97
N GLU A 266 9.77 -6.01 19.43
CA GLU A 266 9.74 -4.78 20.22
C GLU A 266 8.88 -3.75 19.48
N ALA A 267 7.84 -3.30 20.18
CA ALA A 267 7.05 -2.05 20.09
C ALA A 267 6.87 -1.39 18.70
N GLU A 268 5.66 -1.05 18.25
CA GLU A 268 4.75 -0.12 18.93
C GLU A 268 3.28 -0.43 18.62
N SER A 269 2.45 -0.31 19.65
CA SER A 269 1.00 -0.39 19.58
C SER A 269 0.43 0.78 18.76
N SER A 270 0.15 0.54 17.49
CA SER A 270 -0.81 1.36 16.74
C SER A 270 -2.12 0.60 16.63
N ASN A 271 -3.15 1.15 17.28
CA ASN A 271 -4.55 0.78 17.08
C ASN A 271 -4.94 1.07 15.62
N SER A 272 -4.62 0.17 14.70
CA SER A 272 -5.23 0.14 13.38
C SER A 272 -6.12 -1.10 13.32
N LYS A 273 -7.43 -0.84 13.14
CA LYS A 273 -8.41 -1.89 12.87
C LYS A 273 -7.94 -2.66 11.64
N GLY A 274 -7.97 -3.98 11.77
CA GLY A 274 -7.40 -4.92 10.82
C GLY A 274 -7.98 -4.79 9.43
N ASP A 275 -7.08 -4.59 8.48
CA ASP A 275 -7.10 -5.21 7.16
C ASP A 275 -5.70 -5.05 6.55
N HIS A 276 -4.69 -5.64 7.21
CA HIS A 276 -3.35 -5.79 6.63
C HIS A 276 -3.35 -6.97 5.65
N ALA A 277 -4.27 -6.97 4.69
CA ALA A 277 -3.95 -7.60 3.44
C ALA A 277 -2.68 -6.91 2.95
N LEU A 278 -1.62 -7.68 2.65
CA LEU A 278 -0.61 -7.30 1.67
C LEU A 278 -1.34 -7.14 0.34
N ASN A 279 -2.12 -6.08 0.26
CA ASN A 279 -2.79 -5.64 -0.93
C ASN A 279 -1.68 -4.86 -1.61
N LEU A 280 -1.08 -5.46 -2.63
CA LEU A 280 -0.30 -4.73 -3.63
C LEU A 280 -1.21 -3.84 -4.49
N ASP A 281 -2.54 -4.00 -4.34
CA ASP A 281 -3.58 -3.24 -5.05
C ASP A 281 -3.50 -1.70 -4.84
N PRO A 282 -3.19 -1.13 -3.65
CA PRO A 282 -3.02 0.31 -3.49
C PRO A 282 -1.65 0.83 -3.95
N ILE A 283 -0.69 -0.04 -4.26
CA ILE A 283 0.70 0.38 -4.57
C ILE A 283 0.81 0.93 -6.00
N ILE A 284 -0.06 0.51 -6.92
CA ILE A 284 -0.05 0.95 -8.33
C ILE A 284 -1.41 1.48 -8.78
N GLU A 285 -2.19 2.07 -7.86
CA GLU A 285 -3.24 2.99 -8.28
C GLU A 285 -2.58 4.35 -8.55
N LEU A 286 -2.00 4.47 -9.74
CA LEU A 286 -1.62 5.77 -10.28
C LEU A 286 -2.91 6.60 -10.32
N LYS A 287 -2.96 7.67 -9.53
CA LYS A 287 -4.07 8.62 -9.62
C LYS A 287 -4.19 9.06 -11.08
N ASP A 288 -5.43 9.15 -11.58
CA ASP A 288 -5.79 9.72 -12.89
C ASP A 288 -5.52 11.24 -12.96
N ASP A 289 -4.36 11.66 -12.46
CA ASP A 289 -3.87 13.00 -12.60
C ASP A 289 -3.47 13.17 -14.06
N LYS A 290 -4.26 13.96 -14.81
CA LYS A 290 -3.94 14.36 -16.18
C LYS A 290 -2.54 14.97 -16.21
N VAL A 291 -1.55 14.20 -16.69
CA VAL A 291 -0.19 14.69 -16.92
C VAL A 291 -0.28 15.89 -17.87
N ASN A 292 0.52 16.92 -17.60
CA ASN A 292 0.53 18.19 -18.33
C ASN A 292 -0.71 19.10 -18.18
N LYS A 293 -1.66 18.79 -17.29
CA LYS A 293 -2.81 19.69 -17.05
C LYS A 293 -2.42 21.14 -16.71
N THR A 294 -1.26 21.35 -16.06
CA THR A 294 -0.78 22.69 -15.69
C THR A 294 -0.22 23.51 -16.83
N ILE A 295 0.24 22.87 -17.90
CA ILE A 295 0.78 23.55 -19.09
C ILE A 295 -0.21 23.52 -20.26
N THR A 296 -1.35 22.85 -20.08
CA THR A 296 -2.44 22.76 -21.03
C THR A 296 -3.50 23.80 -20.68
N CYS A 297 -3.96 24.55 -21.67
CA CYS A 297 -5.05 25.49 -21.51
C CYS A 297 -6.43 24.82 -21.68
N PRO A 298 -7.55 25.53 -21.44
CA PRO A 298 -8.89 24.98 -21.65
C PRO A 298 -9.17 24.53 -23.10
N HIS A 299 -8.40 25.02 -24.07
CA HIS A 299 -8.50 24.66 -25.49
C HIS A 299 -7.58 23.50 -25.88
N GLU A 300 -7.07 22.75 -24.89
CA GLU A 300 -6.18 21.58 -25.05
C GLU A 300 -4.82 21.88 -25.71
N SER A 301 -4.55 23.15 -26.01
CA SER A 301 -3.26 23.64 -26.49
C SER A 301 -2.36 24.01 -25.31
N SER A 302 -1.07 24.22 -25.54
CA SER A 302 -0.18 24.74 -24.49
C SER A 302 0.02 26.25 -24.60
N ASN A 303 -0.03 26.93 -23.46
CA ASN A 303 0.19 28.38 -23.36
C ASN A 303 1.61 28.76 -22.93
N VAL A 304 2.43 27.76 -22.58
CA VAL A 304 3.60 28.00 -21.71
C VAL A 304 4.84 27.21 -22.14
N LEU A 305 4.83 26.62 -23.34
CA LEU A 305 5.94 25.80 -23.85
C LEU A 305 7.28 26.55 -23.93
N CYS A 306 7.27 27.88 -24.10
CA CYS A 306 8.48 28.70 -24.13
C CYS A 306 9.09 28.92 -22.74
N ASN A 307 8.34 28.72 -21.66
CA ASN A 307 8.84 28.96 -20.31
C ASN A 307 9.64 27.74 -19.82
N LYS A 308 10.96 27.80 -20.04
CA LYS A 308 11.94 26.79 -19.57
C LYS A 308 11.90 26.59 -18.04
N SER A 309 11.32 27.51 -17.27
CA SER A 309 11.15 27.31 -15.82
C SER A 309 10.02 26.35 -15.47
N LEU A 310 8.99 26.22 -16.34
CA LEU A 310 7.78 25.41 -16.09
C LEU A 310 7.75 24.10 -16.89
N VAL A 311 8.49 24.03 -18.00
CA VAL A 311 8.51 22.89 -18.91
C VAL A 311 9.89 22.24 -18.96
N ARG A 312 9.92 20.92 -19.03
CA ARG A 312 11.07 20.10 -19.40
C ARG A 312 10.74 19.38 -20.70
N TYR A 313 11.69 19.33 -21.63
CA TYR A 313 11.53 18.56 -22.85
C TYR A 313 12.08 17.14 -22.65
N VAL A 314 11.33 16.15 -23.13
CA VAL A 314 11.69 14.73 -23.07
C VAL A 314 11.66 14.12 -24.47
N PRO A 315 12.49 13.11 -24.75
CA PRO A 315 12.49 12.42 -26.04
C PRO A 315 11.21 11.59 -26.21
N TYR A 316 10.94 11.17 -27.45
CA TYR A 316 9.73 10.43 -27.81
C TYR A 316 9.52 9.16 -26.98
N TRP A 317 10.57 8.38 -26.76
CA TRP A 317 10.47 7.12 -26.04
C TRP A 317 10.07 7.31 -24.56
N VAL A 318 10.50 8.41 -23.92
CA VAL A 318 10.07 8.78 -22.56
C VAL A 318 8.58 9.15 -22.57
N TRP A 319 8.17 9.94 -23.57
CA TRP A 319 6.77 10.28 -23.75
C TRP A 319 5.88 9.04 -23.94
N LYS A 320 6.34 8.05 -24.72
CA LYS A 320 5.60 6.80 -24.90
C LYS A 320 5.47 5.98 -23.63
N LYS A 321 6.49 5.95 -22.77
CA LYS A 321 6.38 5.34 -21.43
C LYS A 321 5.39 6.08 -20.54
N LEU A 322 5.39 7.42 -20.60
CA LEU A 322 4.40 8.26 -19.89
C LEU A 322 2.98 7.97 -20.36
N GLU A 323 2.74 7.93 -21.67
CA GLU A 323 1.42 7.64 -22.26
C GLU A 323 0.93 6.25 -21.89
N SER A 324 1.83 5.25 -21.84
CA SER A 324 1.49 3.89 -21.42
C SER A 324 1.11 3.80 -19.94
N LEU A 325 1.66 4.65 -19.07
CA LEU A 325 1.36 4.67 -17.64
C LEU A 325 0.17 5.59 -17.31
N TYR A 326 0.00 6.66 -18.08
CA TYR A 326 -1.02 7.69 -17.91
C TYR A 326 -1.74 7.89 -19.25
N PRO A 327 -2.75 7.06 -19.58
CA PRO A 327 -3.47 7.16 -20.86
C PRO A 327 -4.18 8.50 -21.07
N THR A 328 -4.41 9.26 -20.00
CA THR A 328 -5.03 10.59 -20.02
C THR A 328 -4.01 11.74 -20.11
N ALA A 329 -2.73 11.42 -20.33
CA ALA A 329 -1.67 12.41 -20.49
C ALA A 329 -1.87 13.27 -21.74
N ILE A 330 -1.70 14.59 -21.59
CA ILE A 330 -1.91 15.54 -22.70
C ILE A 330 -0.58 15.78 -23.43
N CYS A 331 -0.53 15.37 -24.69
CA CYS A 331 0.64 15.45 -25.55
C CYS A 331 0.86 16.86 -26.09
N HIS A 332 2.06 17.39 -25.89
CA HIS A 332 2.53 18.64 -26.48
C HIS A 332 3.87 18.38 -27.16
N SER A 333 3.86 18.15 -28.47
CA SER A 333 5.07 17.89 -29.26
C SER A 333 5.61 19.17 -29.90
N ARG A 334 6.92 19.22 -30.11
CA ARG A 334 7.62 20.29 -30.82
C ARG A 334 8.73 19.73 -31.68
N SER A 335 9.07 20.44 -32.76
CA SER A 335 10.32 20.18 -33.48
C SER A 335 11.51 20.50 -32.57
N ALA A 336 12.52 19.64 -32.51
CA ALA A 336 13.71 19.89 -31.70
C ALA A 336 14.46 21.16 -32.13
N HIS A 337 14.37 21.52 -33.41
CA HIS A 337 14.98 22.73 -33.94
C HIS A 337 14.33 23.99 -33.35
N SER A 338 13.01 24.02 -33.16
CA SER A 338 12.31 25.19 -32.57
C SER A 338 12.57 25.37 -31.08
N VAL A 339 13.10 24.36 -30.39
CA VAL A 339 13.49 24.51 -28.97
C VAL A 339 14.83 25.22 -28.80
N LYS A 340 15.75 25.06 -29.76
CA LYS A 340 17.07 25.72 -29.73
C LYS A 340 16.98 27.20 -30.10
N TYR A 341 16.16 27.52 -31.09
CA TYR A 341 15.93 28.89 -31.56
C TYR A 341 14.60 29.37 -31.00
N SER A 342 14.63 30.24 -30.00
CA SER A 342 13.47 30.84 -29.32
C SER A 342 12.64 31.75 -30.26
N LEU A 343 12.26 31.25 -31.43
CA LEU A 343 11.41 31.92 -32.38
C LEU A 343 9.98 31.82 -31.88
N ASP A 344 9.38 32.99 -31.68
CA ASP A 344 8.03 33.31 -31.23
C ASP A 344 7.02 32.18 -31.44
N ASP A 345 7.01 31.25 -30.49
CA ASP A 345 6.04 30.19 -30.52
C ASP A 345 4.75 30.77 -29.97
N ILE A 346 3.90 31.11 -30.92
CA ILE A 346 2.55 31.60 -30.74
C ILE A 346 1.84 30.49 -29.94
N GLY A 347 1.65 30.69 -28.64
CA GLY A 347 0.96 29.72 -27.78
C GLY A 347 -0.46 29.45 -28.27
N CYS A 348 -1.36 28.97 -27.42
CA CYS A 348 -2.75 28.82 -27.84
C CYS A 348 -3.32 30.14 -28.38
N LEU A 349 -3.61 30.19 -29.70
CA LEU A 349 -4.16 31.37 -30.38
C LEU A 349 -5.44 31.86 -29.70
N GLN A 350 -6.29 30.94 -29.24
CA GLN A 350 -7.52 31.32 -28.55
C GLN A 350 -7.24 31.98 -27.19
N CYS A 351 -6.23 31.52 -26.44
CA CYS A 351 -5.79 32.19 -25.21
C CYS A 351 -5.13 33.53 -25.50
N GLN A 352 -4.35 33.64 -26.58
CA GLN A 352 -3.78 34.90 -27.01
C GLN A 352 -4.88 35.91 -27.35
N HIS A 353 -5.84 35.53 -28.19
CA HIS A 353 -6.98 36.39 -28.53
C HIS A 353 -7.80 36.81 -27.30
N ALA A 354 -7.98 35.91 -26.32
CA ALA A 354 -8.65 36.23 -25.07
C ALA A 354 -7.85 37.25 -24.23
N ASN A 355 -6.53 37.07 -24.13
CA ASN A 355 -5.64 38.00 -23.45
C ASN A 355 -5.59 39.37 -24.14
N ASP A 356 -5.54 39.40 -25.47
CA ASP A 356 -5.54 40.63 -26.26
C ASP A 356 -6.84 41.41 -26.07
N LYS A 357 -7.99 40.72 -26.04
CA LYS A 357 -9.29 41.32 -25.71
C LYS A 357 -9.31 41.89 -24.29
N GLN A 358 -8.76 41.16 -23.32
CA GLN A 358 -8.69 41.63 -21.93
C GLN A 358 -7.75 42.84 -21.79
N ALA A 359 -6.59 42.82 -22.43
CA ALA A 359 -5.65 43.95 -22.43
C ALA A 359 -6.25 45.19 -23.09
N MET A 360 -6.96 45.01 -24.21
CA MET A 360 -7.70 46.07 -24.88
C MET A 360 -8.80 46.63 -23.96
N PHE A 361 -9.54 45.76 -23.27
CA PHE A 361 -10.55 46.19 -22.30
C PHE A 361 -9.94 47.01 -21.15
N MET A 362 -8.84 46.55 -20.55
CA MET A 362 -8.15 47.28 -19.47
C MET A 362 -7.63 48.65 -19.95
N ARG A 363 -7.05 48.71 -21.15
CA ARG A 363 -6.63 49.99 -21.76
C ARG A 363 -7.83 50.93 -21.94
N ASN A 364 -8.96 50.42 -22.42
CA ASN A 364 -10.17 51.22 -22.60
C ASN A 364 -10.73 51.73 -21.26
N VAL A 365 -10.67 50.93 -20.19
CA VAL A 365 -11.07 51.35 -18.84
C VAL A 365 -10.15 52.45 -18.31
N ASP A 366 -8.83 52.33 -18.48
CA ASP A 366 -7.86 53.35 -18.07
C ASP A 366 -8.05 54.66 -18.83
N GLU A 367 -8.29 54.59 -20.14
CA GLU A 367 -8.59 55.76 -20.97
C GLU A 367 -9.90 56.44 -20.56
N TRP A 368 -10.95 55.66 -20.30
CA TRP A 368 -12.22 56.18 -19.81
C TRP A 368 -12.06 56.85 -18.43
N ALA A 369 -11.31 56.23 -17.51
CA ALA A 369 -11.03 56.80 -16.19
C ALA A 369 -10.29 58.14 -16.28
N LYS A 370 -9.29 58.25 -17.17
CA LYS A 370 -8.60 59.52 -17.47
C LYS A 370 -9.56 60.58 -18.00
N GLN A 371 -10.44 60.24 -18.94
CA GLN A 371 -11.44 61.17 -19.47
C GLN A 371 -12.42 61.66 -18.39
N CYS A 372 -12.85 60.78 -17.49
CA CYS A 372 -13.70 61.14 -16.36
C CYS A 372 -12.98 62.08 -15.38
N TYR A 373 -11.70 61.83 -15.09
CA TYR A 373 -10.88 62.70 -14.24
C TYR A 373 -10.68 64.10 -14.86
N ASP A 374 -10.41 64.17 -16.16
CA ASP A 374 -10.27 65.44 -16.87
C ASP A 374 -11.59 66.22 -16.90
N ARG A 375 -12.73 65.53 -17.02
CA ARG A 375 -14.07 66.15 -16.97
C ARG A 375 -14.43 66.64 -15.57
N SER A 376 -14.11 65.88 -14.51
CA SER A 376 -14.36 66.30 -13.12
C SER A 376 -13.43 67.44 -12.69
N GLY A 377 -12.18 67.46 -13.17
CA GLY A 377 -11.26 68.59 -13.03
C GLY A 377 -11.75 69.85 -13.74
N ARG A 378 -12.35 69.72 -14.94
CA ARG A 378 -13.01 70.83 -15.64
C ARG A 378 -14.24 71.35 -14.89
N LEU A 379 -15.08 70.47 -14.34
CA LEU A 379 -16.24 70.86 -13.54
C LEU A 379 -15.85 71.55 -12.22
N SER A 380 -14.80 71.07 -11.56
CA SER A 380 -14.25 71.68 -10.33
C SER A 380 -13.67 73.08 -10.61
N ASN A 381 -13.04 73.27 -11.77
CA ASN A 381 -12.54 74.58 -12.22
C ASN A 381 -13.69 75.54 -12.61
N LEU A 382 -14.78 75.03 -13.18
CA LEU A 382 -15.99 75.83 -13.45
C LEU A 382 -16.66 76.29 -12.15
N TYR A 383 -16.75 75.42 -11.13
CA TYR A 383 -17.26 75.79 -9.82
C TYR A 383 -16.38 76.82 -9.10
N ARG A 384 -15.04 76.69 -9.22
CA ARG A 384 -14.10 77.65 -8.62
C ARG A 384 -14.17 79.04 -9.29
N ARG A 385 -14.40 79.10 -10.61
CA ARG A 385 -14.65 80.36 -11.34
C ARG A 385 -16.02 80.97 -11.04
N GLY A 386 -17.04 80.16 -10.77
CA GLY A 386 -18.35 80.66 -10.33
C GLY A 386 -18.32 81.31 -8.93
N LEU A 387 -17.43 80.85 -8.04
CA LEU A 387 -17.27 81.39 -6.69
C LEU A 387 -16.36 82.63 -6.61
N SER A 388 -15.56 82.92 -7.64
CA SER A 388 -14.67 84.09 -7.66
C SER A 388 -15.34 85.40 -8.13
N GLY A 389 -16.65 85.41 -8.37
CA GLY A 389 -17.43 86.65 -8.54
C GLY A 389 -17.17 87.44 -9.83
N GLU A 390 -16.59 86.83 -10.87
CA GLU A 390 -16.53 87.46 -12.19
C GLU A 390 -17.94 87.47 -12.82
N LYS A 391 -18.54 88.67 -12.89
CA LYS A 391 -19.85 88.89 -13.50
C LYS A 391 -19.80 88.57 -14.99
N TYR A 392 -20.63 87.61 -15.42
CA TYR A 392 -20.93 87.40 -16.83
C TYR A 392 -21.75 88.57 -17.36
N HIS A 393 -21.16 89.36 -18.26
CA HIS A 393 -21.94 90.21 -19.16
C HIS A 393 -22.62 89.31 -20.19
N TYR A 394 -23.94 89.16 -20.10
CA TYR A 394 -24.74 88.65 -21.20
C TYR A 394 -24.86 89.74 -22.27
N PRO A 395 -24.50 89.48 -23.53
CA PRO A 395 -24.87 90.35 -24.62
C PRO A 395 -26.35 90.11 -24.94
N THR A 396 -27.16 91.15 -24.78
CA THR A 396 -28.53 91.23 -25.32
C THR A 396 -28.53 91.38 -26.83
#